data_AF-A0A8H7XIX9-F1
#
_entry.id   AF-A0A8H7XIX9-F1
#
_cell.length_a   1.000
_cell.length_b   1.000
_cell.length_c   1.000
_cell.angle_alpha   90.00
_cell.angle_beta   90.00
_cell.angle_gamma   90.00
#
_symmetry.space_group_name_H-M   'P 1'
#
loop_
_entity.id
_entity.type
_entity.pdbx_description
1 polymer ?
#
loop_
_entity_poly.entity_id
_entity_poly.type
_entity_poly.pdbx_seq_one_letter_code
_entity_poly.pdbx_strand_id
1 'polypeptide(L)'
;MLETSDFPTLSRVMRVQPLPNEKPATGFSWGDYEDVRVGTDGGENDADGEEEGWGVVTSKRSKRTLPSTSSQSHTQKAPETMTKRQKQNAERNAAKKAQKEESEAARLATLAQYERERERARIAEQLGHKSKGQR
;
A
#
# COMPACT_ATOMS: atom_id res chain seq x y z
N MET A 1 9.64 22.73 40.13
CA MET A 1 10.30 23.41 39.01
C MET A 1 10.24 22.45 37.84
N LEU A 2 9.56 22.79 36.74
CA LEU A 2 9.47 21.89 35.59
C LEU A 2 10.79 21.93 34.83
N GLU A 3 11.49 20.80 34.77
CA GLU A 3 12.65 20.60 33.89
C GLU A 3 12.24 20.84 32.44
N THR A 4 12.80 21.89 31.83
CA THR A 4 12.74 22.10 30.40
C THR A 4 13.59 21.02 29.74
N SER A 5 12.98 20.12 28.97
CA SER A 5 13.71 19.07 28.25
C SER A 5 14.77 19.69 27.31
N ASP A 6 16.02 19.24 27.42
CA ASP A 6 17.17 19.67 26.60
C ASP A 6 17.13 19.17 25.14
N PHE A 7 16.02 18.58 24.71
CA PHE A 7 15.87 18.15 23.32
C PHE A 7 15.41 19.34 22.47
N PRO A 8 16.02 19.57 21.29
CA PRO A 8 15.54 20.62 20.41
C PRO A 8 14.08 20.37 20.05
N THR A 9 13.21 21.35 20.32
CA THR A 9 11.79 21.35 19.92
C THR A 9 11.60 21.44 18.41
N LEU A 10 12.71 21.59 17.66
CA LEU A 10 12.77 21.53 16.22
C LEU A 10 12.56 20.07 15.80
N SER A 11 11.37 19.76 15.28
CA SER A 11 11.19 18.59 14.42
C SER A 11 12.35 18.57 13.43
N ARG A 12 13.14 17.48 13.40
CA ARG A 12 14.12 17.28 12.32
C ARG A 12 13.33 17.16 11.01
N VAL A 13 13.10 18.30 10.36
CA VAL A 13 12.68 18.33 8.97
C VAL A 13 13.88 17.81 8.20
N MET A 14 13.83 16.53 7.84
CA MET A 14 14.76 15.97 6.87
C MET A 14 14.61 16.80 5.60
N ARG A 15 15.71 17.38 5.13
CA ARG A 15 15.72 18.07 3.85
C ARG A 15 15.52 17.03 2.76
N VAL A 16 14.54 17.27 1.89
CA VAL A 16 14.22 16.38 0.76
C VAL A 16 15.13 16.68 -0.44
N GLN A 17 15.64 17.90 -0.55
CA GLN A 17 16.53 18.32 -1.64
C GLN A 17 18.00 18.36 -1.19
N PRO A 18 18.93 17.82 -1.99
CA PRO A 18 20.35 17.85 -1.70
C PRO A 18 20.93 19.24 -1.89
N LEU A 19 22.07 19.49 -1.25
CA LEU A 19 22.81 20.74 -1.46
C LEU A 19 23.48 20.76 -2.85
N PRO A 20 23.75 21.94 -3.44
CA PRO A 20 24.37 22.05 -4.77
C PRO A 20 25.73 21.35 -4.93
N ASN A 21 26.44 21.11 -3.83
CA ASN A 21 27.76 20.45 -3.82
C ASN A 21 27.71 19.01 -3.29
N GLU A 22 26.51 18.47 -3.07
CA GLU A 22 26.31 17.12 -2.56
C GLU A 22 26.34 16.11 -3.71
N LYS A 23 26.99 14.98 -3.48
CA LYS A 23 27.04 13.87 -4.43
C LYS A 23 26.13 12.76 -3.94
N PRO A 24 25.44 12.05 -4.85
CA PRO A 24 24.70 10.85 -4.48
C PRO A 24 25.65 9.79 -3.91
N ALA A 25 25.09 8.80 -3.22
CA ALA A 25 25.84 7.64 -2.75
C ALA A 25 26.66 7.00 -3.89
N THR A 26 27.81 6.41 -3.56
CA THR A 26 28.70 5.80 -4.56
C THR A 26 27.98 4.73 -5.37
N GLY A 27 27.94 4.87 -6.70
CA GLY A 27 27.22 3.96 -7.60
C GLY A 27 25.75 4.31 -7.83
N PHE A 28 25.25 5.38 -7.23
CA PHE A 28 23.92 5.93 -7.45
C PHE A 28 24.01 7.30 -8.12
N SER A 29 22.97 7.67 -8.84
CA SER A 29 22.74 8.97 -9.46
C SER A 29 21.62 9.70 -8.72
N TRP A 30 21.51 11.02 -8.88
CA TRP A 30 20.37 11.76 -8.31
C TRP A 30 19.02 11.31 -8.90
N GLY A 31 19.02 10.73 -10.11
CA GLY A 31 17.82 10.16 -10.74
C GLY A 31 17.32 8.87 -10.08
N ASP A 32 18.10 8.26 -9.19
CA ASP A 32 17.67 7.10 -8.40
C ASP A 32 16.88 7.50 -7.14
N TYR A 33 16.80 8.80 -6.84
CA TYR A 33 16.03 9.34 -5.73
C TYR A 33 14.76 10.00 -6.28
N GLU A 34 13.63 9.34 -6.04
CA GLU A 34 12.29 9.78 -6.48
C GLU A 34 11.95 11.23 -6.06
N ASP A 35 12.55 11.72 -4.98
CA ASP A 35 12.20 13.02 -4.38
C ASP A 35 13.17 14.17 -4.74
N VAL A 36 14.26 13.89 -5.47
CA VAL A 36 15.33 14.87 -5.74
C VAL A 36 15.11 15.55 -7.10
N ARG A 37 14.51 16.74 -7.09
CA ARG A 37 14.39 17.58 -8.30
C ARG A 37 15.70 18.36 -8.53
N VAL A 38 16.52 17.91 -9.46
CA VAL A 38 17.70 18.64 -9.94
C VAL A 38 17.23 19.65 -10.98
N GLY A 39 17.34 20.95 -10.70
CA GLY A 39 16.82 22.04 -11.53
C GLY A 39 17.55 22.28 -12.86
N THR A 40 17.75 21.24 -13.66
CA THR A 40 18.43 21.30 -14.97
C THR A 40 17.49 21.41 -16.16
N ASP A 41 16.19 21.32 -15.93
CA ASP A 41 15.18 21.29 -16.98
C ASP A 41 13.91 21.94 -16.44
N GLY A 42 13.60 23.10 -17.01
CA GLY A 42 12.39 23.85 -16.69
C GLY A 42 11.15 22.97 -16.84
N GLY A 43 10.60 22.56 -15.70
CA GLY A 43 9.27 21.99 -15.59
C GLY A 43 8.44 22.99 -14.83
N GLU A 44 7.84 23.91 -15.57
CA GLU A 44 6.79 24.76 -15.07
C GLU A 44 5.72 23.91 -14.38
N ASN A 45 5.13 24.50 -13.36
CA ASN A 45 4.06 24.00 -12.53
C ASN A 45 2.87 23.46 -13.37
N ASP A 46 2.91 22.20 -13.81
CA ASP A 46 1.70 21.42 -14.13
C ASP A 46 1.07 20.99 -12.81
N ALA A 47 0.47 21.98 -12.14
CA ALA A 47 -0.50 21.79 -11.07
C ALA A 47 -1.89 21.46 -11.67
N ASP A 48 -1.94 20.51 -12.60
CA ASP A 48 -3.18 20.05 -13.25
C ASP A 48 -3.24 18.52 -13.44
N GLY A 49 -2.82 17.76 -12.43
CA GLY A 49 -2.95 16.29 -12.52
C GLY A 49 -2.98 15.52 -11.20
N GLU A 50 -3.02 16.18 -10.05
CA GLU A 50 -2.98 15.53 -8.73
C GLU A 50 -4.35 14.91 -8.36
N GLU A 51 -4.78 13.88 -9.10
CA GLU A 51 -5.86 12.95 -8.67
C GLU A 51 -5.32 11.53 -8.42
N GLU A 52 -4.00 11.38 -8.30
CA GLU A 52 -3.38 10.08 -8.02
C GLU A 52 -3.24 9.85 -6.50
N GLY A 53 -4.37 9.95 -5.80
CA GLY A 53 -4.49 9.34 -4.48
C GLY A 53 -4.29 7.82 -4.60
N TRP A 54 -3.47 7.25 -3.71
CA TRP A 54 -3.20 5.81 -3.61
C TRP A 54 -4.51 4.99 -3.68
N GLY A 55 -4.92 4.56 -4.88
CA GLY A 55 -6.16 3.81 -5.08
C GLY A 55 -6.97 4.13 -6.35
N VAL A 56 -6.65 5.16 -7.14
CA VAL A 56 -7.37 5.40 -8.39
C VAL A 56 -6.77 4.57 -9.52
N VAL A 57 -7.28 3.35 -9.73
CA VAL A 57 -7.08 2.67 -11.01
C VAL A 57 -7.92 3.43 -12.03
N THR A 58 -7.30 4.37 -12.75
CA THR A 58 -7.93 4.97 -13.93
C THR A 58 -8.12 3.85 -14.95
N SER A 59 -9.32 3.28 -15.01
CA SER A 59 -9.60 2.29 -16.03
C SER A 59 -9.54 3.03 -17.37
N LYS A 60 -8.46 2.83 -18.13
CA LYS A 60 -8.36 3.22 -19.55
C LYS A 60 -9.38 2.39 -20.33
N ARG A 61 -10.66 2.74 -20.20
CA ARG A 61 -11.72 2.25 -21.08
C ARG A 61 -11.49 2.95 -22.42
N SER A 62 -10.82 2.25 -23.33
CA SER A 62 -10.79 2.63 -24.75
C SER A 62 -12.23 2.92 -25.19
N LYS A 63 -12.48 4.18 -25.56
CA LYS A 63 -13.77 4.61 -26.11
C LYS A 63 -13.91 3.97 -27.49
N ARG A 64 -14.34 2.71 -27.53
CA ARG A 64 -14.81 2.10 -28.77
C ARG A 64 -16.07 2.83 -29.17
N THR A 65 -16.00 3.63 -30.22
CA THR A 65 -17.14 4.24 -30.89
C THR A 65 -18.04 3.12 -31.38
N LEU A 66 -19.12 2.87 -30.65
CA LEU A 66 -20.20 2.02 -31.12
C LEU A 66 -21.12 2.92 -31.96
N PRO A 67 -21.56 2.49 -33.17
CA PRO A 67 -22.54 3.25 -33.93
C PRO A 67 -23.82 3.39 -33.09
N SER A 68 -24.29 4.63 -33.00
CA SER A 68 -25.54 5.02 -32.33
C SER A 68 -26.69 4.17 -32.90
N THR A 69 -27.05 3.11 -32.18
CA THR A 69 -28.29 2.38 -32.44
C THR A 69 -29.33 2.95 -31.49
N SER A 70 -30.41 3.44 -32.09
CA SER A 70 -31.55 4.07 -31.49
C SER A 70 -31.96 3.49 -30.13
N SER A 71 -32.23 4.39 -29.21
CA SER A 71 -32.81 4.15 -27.90
C SER A 71 -34.11 3.35 -27.98
N GLN A 72 -34.05 2.04 -27.76
CA GLN A 72 -35.21 1.27 -27.32
C GLN A 72 -35.26 1.31 -25.79
N SER A 73 -36.32 1.92 -25.26
CA SER A 73 -36.67 1.91 -23.84
C SER A 73 -37.04 0.49 -23.42
N HIS A 74 -36.09 -0.24 -22.84
CA HIS A 74 -36.41 -1.49 -22.15
C HIS A 74 -37.11 -1.15 -20.83
N THR A 75 -38.41 -1.45 -20.78
CA THR A 75 -39.22 -1.43 -19.58
C THR A 75 -38.58 -2.34 -18.54
N GLN A 76 -38.22 -1.77 -17.39
CA GLN A 76 -37.65 -2.50 -16.26
C GLN A 76 -38.77 -3.33 -15.61
N LYS A 77 -38.99 -4.55 -16.10
CA LYS A 77 -39.66 -5.58 -15.30
C LYS A 77 -38.67 -6.07 -14.24
N ALA A 78 -39.15 -6.18 -13.01
CA ALA A 78 -38.38 -6.60 -11.84
C ALA A 78 -37.50 -7.84 -12.15
N PRO A 79 -36.24 -7.89 -11.69
CA PRO A 79 -35.37 -9.03 -11.92
C PRO A 79 -35.70 -10.15 -10.93
N GLU A 80 -36.77 -10.90 -11.16
CA GLU A 80 -37.10 -12.07 -10.34
C GLU A 80 -36.07 -13.21 -10.52
N THR A 81 -35.21 -13.15 -11.54
CA THR A 81 -34.13 -14.12 -11.74
C THR A 81 -32.86 -13.46 -12.28
N MET A 82 -31.73 -13.68 -11.60
CA MET A 82 -30.39 -13.29 -12.08
C MET A 82 -30.15 -13.82 -13.50
N THR A 83 -29.78 -12.94 -14.42
CA THR A 83 -29.41 -13.29 -15.80
C THR A 83 -28.19 -14.22 -15.80
N LYS A 84 -28.03 -15.04 -16.86
CA LYS A 84 -26.91 -16.00 -17.00
C LYS A 84 -25.54 -15.34 -16.78
N ARG A 85 -25.35 -14.13 -17.30
CA ARG A 85 -24.11 -13.36 -17.15
C ARG A 85 -23.88 -12.90 -15.72
N GLN A 86 -24.93 -12.53 -15.00
CA GLN A 86 -24.83 -12.18 -13.58
C GLN A 86 -24.44 -13.38 -12.74
N LYS A 87 -25.01 -14.57 -13.00
CA LYS A 87 -24.62 -15.82 -12.34
C LYS A 87 -23.13 -16.13 -12.56
N GLN A 88 -22.65 -16.05 -13.80
CA GLN A 88 -21.24 -16.27 -14.12
C GLN A 88 -20.30 -15.23 -13.49
N ASN A 89 -20.73 -13.97 -13.37
CA ASN A 89 -19.95 -12.94 -12.67
C ASN A 89 -19.91 -13.19 -11.17
N ALA A 90 -21.03 -13.59 -10.57
CA ALA A 90 -21.11 -13.92 -9.15
C ALA A 90 -20.19 -15.09 -8.81
N GLU A 91 -20.19 -16.14 -9.62
CA GLU A 91 -19.30 -17.30 -9.45
C GLU A 91 -17.83 -16.91 -9.56
N ARG A 92 -17.45 -16.12 -10.57
CA ARG A 92 -16.07 -15.62 -10.70
C ARG A 92 -15.64 -14.73 -9.55
N ASN A 93 -16.54 -13.91 -9.02
CA ASN A 93 -16.25 -13.05 -7.88
C ASN A 93 -16.13 -13.87 -6.59
N ALA A 94 -16.99 -14.87 -6.39
CA ALA A 94 -16.91 -15.79 -5.26
C ALA A 94 -15.59 -16.58 -5.26
N ALA A 95 -15.16 -17.11 -6.42
CA ALA A 95 -13.88 -17.81 -6.56
C ALA A 95 -12.68 -16.90 -6.22
N LYS A 96 -12.68 -15.66 -6.73
CA LYS A 96 -11.64 -14.68 -6.38
C LYS A 96 -11.63 -14.32 -4.90
N LYS A 97 -12.81 -14.23 -4.28
CA LYS A 97 -12.92 -13.95 -2.86
C LYS A 97 -12.36 -15.11 -2.03
N ALA A 98 -12.71 -16.34 -2.38
CA ALA A 98 -12.19 -17.54 -1.71
C ALA A 98 -10.66 -17.63 -1.81
N GLN A 99 -10.08 -17.37 -2.99
CA GLN A 99 -8.62 -17.35 -3.14
C GLN A 99 -7.94 -16.28 -2.27
N LYS A 100 -8.55 -15.11 -2.14
CA LYS A 100 -8.04 -14.05 -1.25
C LYS A 100 -8.13 -14.48 0.21
N GLU A 101 -9.28 -14.98 0.65
CA GLU A 101 -9.50 -15.46 2.02
C GLU A 101 -8.49 -16.58 2.38
N GLU A 102 -8.19 -17.49 1.45
CA GLU A 102 -7.17 -18.53 1.65
C GLU A 102 -5.75 -17.94 1.80
N SER A 103 -5.38 -16.97 0.97
CA SER A 103 -4.07 -16.31 1.06
C SER A 103 -3.90 -15.50 2.36
N GLU A 104 -4.96 -14.84 2.81
CA GLU A 104 -4.97 -14.10 4.06
C GLU A 104 -4.93 -15.04 5.27
N ALA A 105 -5.65 -16.16 5.23
CA ALA A 105 -5.58 -17.19 6.26
C ALA A 105 -4.17 -17.78 6.39
N ALA A 106 -3.49 -18.05 5.26
CA ALA A 106 -2.11 -18.51 5.26
C ALA A 106 -1.16 -17.47 5.90
N ARG A 107 -1.33 -16.18 5.57
CA ARG A 107 -0.55 -15.08 6.18
C ARG A 107 -0.80 -14.95 7.69
N LEU A 108 -2.04 -15.10 8.14
CA LEU A 108 -2.36 -15.05 9.57
C LEU A 108 -1.79 -16.26 10.31
N ALA A 109 -1.79 -17.44 9.68
CA ALA A 109 -1.21 -18.65 10.27
C ALA A 109 0.31 -18.52 10.46
N THR A 110 1.04 -17.97 9.49
CA THR A 110 2.49 -17.75 9.63
C THR A 110 2.82 -16.73 10.71
N LEU A 111 2.04 -15.65 10.81
CA LEU A 111 2.19 -14.67 11.89
C LEU A 111 1.95 -15.30 13.27
N ALA A 112 0.88 -16.08 13.41
CA ALA A 112 0.58 -16.75 14.67
C ALA A 112 1.65 -17.76 15.09
N GLN A 113 2.25 -18.47 14.13
CA GLN A 113 3.39 -19.36 14.41
C GLN A 113 4.60 -18.58 14.92
N TYR A 114 4.96 -17.50 14.24
CA TYR A 114 6.06 -16.62 14.63
C TYR A 114 5.87 -16.05 16.05
N GLU A 115 4.65 -15.63 16.40
CA GLU A 115 4.34 -15.14 17.74
C GLU A 115 4.51 -16.21 18.82
N ARG A 116 4.06 -17.45 18.57
CA ARG A 116 4.27 -18.58 19.49
C ARG A 116 5.75 -18.91 19.67
N GLU A 117 6.52 -18.90 18.59
CA GLU A 117 7.96 -19.17 18.65
C GLU A 117 8.69 -18.09 19.47
N ARG A 118 8.32 -16.82 19.25
CA ARG A 118 8.85 -15.69 20.02
C ARG A 118 8.51 -15.79 21.51
N GLU A 119 7.28 -16.19 21.85
CA GLU A 119 6.88 -16.41 23.24
C GLU A 119 7.69 -17.55 23.88
N ARG A 120 7.82 -18.68 23.19
CA ARG A 120 8.63 -19.82 23.65
C ARG A 120 10.08 -19.42 23.91
N ALA A 121 10.68 -18.63 23.02
CA ALA A 121 12.04 -18.11 23.19
C ALA A 121 12.16 -17.23 24.44
N ARG A 122 11.20 -16.31 24.67
CA ARG A 122 11.17 -15.45 25.86
C ARG A 122 11.06 -16.28 27.15
N ILE A 123 10.21 -17.30 27.18
CA ILE A 123 10.05 -18.18 28.35
C ILE A 123 11.35 -18.95 28.61
N ALA A 124 11.98 -19.50 27.55
CA ALA A 124 13.24 -20.24 27.67
C ALA A 124 14.38 -19.35 28.22
N GLU A 125 14.48 -18.11 27.76
CA GLU A 125 15.44 -17.13 28.25
C GLU A 125 15.24 -16.83 29.75
N GLN A 126 13.99 -16.58 30.17
CA GLN A 126 13.66 -16.30 31.57
C GLN A 126 13.95 -17.49 32.49
N LEU A 127 13.68 -18.72 32.04
CA LEU A 127 13.97 -19.93 32.80
C LEU A 127 15.48 -20.18 32.90
N GLY A 128 16.24 -19.96 31.82
CA GLY A 128 17.70 -20.11 31.80
C GLY A 128 18.43 -19.05 32.63
N HIS A 129 17.87 -17.85 32.77
CA HIS A 129 18.43 -16.80 33.65
C HIS A 129 18.19 -17.08 35.13
N LYS A 130 17.04 -17.64 35.52
CA LYS A 130 16.73 -17.93 36.93
C LYS A 130 17.60 -19.04 37.53
N SER A 131 18.09 -19.99 36.73
CA SER A 131 18.93 -21.10 37.23
C SER A 131 20.40 -20.71 37.49
N LYS A 132 20.88 -19.55 37.02
CA LYS A 132 22.27 -19.08 37.23
C LYS A 132 22.46 -18.18 38.46
N GLY A 133 21.38 -17.77 39.13
CA GLY A 133 21.42 -16.87 40.30
C GLY A 133 21.25 -17.56 41.66
N GLN A 134 21.16 -18.89 41.70
CA GLN A 134 21.12 -19.67 42.94
C GLN A 134 22.31 -20.63 43.01
N ARG A 135 23.51 -20.09 43.22
CA ARG A 135 24.66 -20.81 43.78
C ARG A 135 25.53 -19.83 44.55
#